data_AF-A0A6G3CQJ8-F1
#
_entry.id   AF-A0A6G3CQJ8-F1
#
_cell.length_a   1.000
_cell.length_b   1.000
_cell.length_c   1.000
_cell.angle_alpha   90.00
_cell.angle_beta   90.00
_cell.angle_gamma   90.00
#
_symmetry.space_group_name_H-M   'P 1'
#
loop_
_entity.id
_entity.type
_entity.pdbx_description
1 polymer ?
#
loop_
_entity_poly.entity_id
_entity_poly.type
_entity_poly.pdbx_seq_one_letter_code
_entity_poly.pdbx_strand_id
1 'polypeptide(L)' 'MDSEKRDLHQRAAFMCPTCKQSVPSEIHRHKSLGIFVPVWRAGPCENPDCAEYAAAQEQNSRHRSRH' A
#
# COMPACT_ATOMS: atom_id res chain seq x y z
N MET A 1 -23.29 -18.26 -19.46
CA MET A 1 -21.98 -18.54 -18.86
C MET A 1 -21.34 -17.19 -18.54
N ASP A 2 -21.47 -16.64 -17.33
CA ASP A 2 -20.66 -15.46 -16.92
C ASP A 2 -20.73 -15.11 -15.40
N SER A 3 -21.64 -15.70 -14.63
CA SER A 3 -21.94 -15.18 -13.29
C SER A 3 -21.14 -15.81 -12.13
N GLU A 4 -20.11 -16.63 -12.38
CA GLU A 4 -19.40 -17.36 -11.31
C GLU A 4 -18.02 -16.81 -10.92
N LYS A 5 -17.56 -15.69 -11.50
CA LYS A 5 -16.38 -14.96 -10.96
C LYS A 5 -16.79 -13.95 -9.89
N ARG A 6 -17.65 -14.38 -8.96
CA ARG A 6 -17.96 -13.62 -7.76
C ARG A 6 -16.72 -13.62 -6.86
N ASP A 7 -16.04 -12.48 -6.89
CA ASP A 7 -15.56 -11.82 -5.67
C ASP A 7 -14.31 -12.39 -4.97
N LEU A 8 -13.28 -12.78 -5.72
CA LEU A 8 -11.90 -12.65 -5.21
C LEU A 8 -11.37 -11.19 -5.31
N HIS A 9 -12.12 -10.31 -5.98
CA HIS A 9 -11.71 -8.96 -6.35
C HIS A 9 -12.09 -7.86 -5.36
N GLN A 10 -13.05 -8.07 -4.46
CA GLN A 10 -13.35 -7.12 -3.39
C GLN A 10 -12.35 -7.28 -2.23
N ARG A 11 -11.04 -7.32 -2.55
CA ARG A 11 -10.03 -7.09 -1.50
C ARG A 11 -10.33 -5.71 -0.93
N ALA A 12 -10.57 -5.62 0.37
CA ALA A 12 -10.84 -4.35 1.04
C ALA A 12 -9.78 -3.33 0.59
N ALA A 13 -10.20 -2.31 -0.13
CA ALA A 13 -9.29 -1.28 -0.63
C ALA A 13 -8.61 -0.63 0.58
N PHE A 14 -7.29 -0.51 0.54
CA PHE A 14 -6.59 0.26 1.55
C PHE A 14 -6.99 1.72 1.41
N MET A 15 -7.29 2.37 2.54
CA MET A 15 -7.66 3.78 2.57
C MET A 15 -6.66 4.57 3.39
N CYS A 16 -6.32 5.77 2.92
CA CYS A 16 -5.53 6.70 3.70
C CYS A 16 -6.32 7.09 4.97
N PRO A 17 -5.74 7.02 6.18
CA PRO A 17 -6.45 7.37 7.40
C PRO A 17 -6.83 8.86 7.46
N THR A 18 -6.13 9.73 6.72
CA THR A 18 -6.30 11.18 6.73
C THR A 18 -7.30 11.65 5.68
N CYS A 19 -7.03 11.46 4.39
CA CYS A 19 -7.89 11.93 3.31
C CYS A 19 -8.99 10.95 2.90
N LYS A 20 -9.00 9.73 3.47
CA LYS A 20 -9.96 8.64 3.18
C LYS A 20 -10.04 8.19 1.72
N GLN A 21 -9.08 8.59 0.89
CA GLN A 21 -8.98 8.10 -0.49
C GLN A 21 -8.34 6.71 -0.52
N SER A 22 -8.72 5.94 -1.55
CA SER A 22 -8.10 4.65 -1.86
C SER A 22 -6.62 4.85 -2.15
N VAL A 23 -5.80 3.97 -1.60
CA VAL A 23 -4.36 3.92 -1.84
C VAL A 23 -3.97 2.58 -2.49
N PRO A 24 -2.87 2.53 -3.26
CA PRO A 24 -2.42 1.28 -3.85
C PRO A 24 -2.11 0.23 -2.77
N SER A 25 -2.31 -1.04 -3.10
CA SER A 25 -1.90 -2.15 -2.24
C SER A 25 -0.49 -2.61 -2.61
N GLU A 26 0.41 -2.67 -1.64
CA GLU A 26 1.78 -3.14 -1.85
C GLU A 26 2.02 -4.48 -1.13
N ILE A 27 2.77 -5.37 -1.77
CA ILE A 27 3.22 -6.63 -1.16
C ILE A 27 4.58 -6.40 -0.51
N HIS A 28 4.61 -6.47 0.81
CA HIS A 28 5.85 -6.50 1.57
C HIS A 28 6.23 -7.94 1.92
N ARG A 29 7.52 -8.24 1.88
CA ARG A 29 8.04 -9.56 2.19
C ARG A 29 8.61 -9.57 3.60
N HIS A 30 7.92 -10.21 4.53
CA HIS A 30 8.35 -10.33 5.92
C HIS A 30 9.05 -11.68 6.14
N LYS A 31 10.25 -11.67 6.72
CA LYS A 31 10.97 -12.91 7.03
C LYS A 31 10.59 -13.39 8.42
N SER A 32 9.90 -14.52 8.49
CA SER A 32 9.54 -15.19 9.75
C SER A 32 10.12 -16.59 9.75
N LEU A 33 10.87 -16.96 10.80
CA LEU A 33 11.36 -18.34 11.01
C LEU A 33 12.08 -18.94 9.78
N GLY A 34 12.86 -18.14 9.05
CA GLY A 34 13.60 -18.60 7.88
C GLY A 34 12.82 -18.62 6.56
N ILE A 35 11.48 -18.50 6.59
CA ILE A 35 10.66 -18.34 5.39
C ILE A 35 10.30 -16.88 5.16
N PHE A 36 9.92 -16.55 3.93
CA PHE A 36 9.49 -15.21 3.58
C PHE A 36 8.00 -15.19 3.21
N VAL A 37 7.23 -14.49 4.03
CA VAL A 37 5.77 -14.41 3.95
C VAL A 37 5.39 -13.11 3.23
N PRO A 38 4.54 -13.16 2.17
CA PRO A 38 3.98 -11.96 1.58
C PRO A 38 2.90 -11.38 2.48
N VAL A 39 3.00 -10.08 2.76
CA VAL A 39 2.04 -9.32 3.57
C VAL A 39 1.56 -8.15 2.74
N TRP A 40 0.24 -8.06 2.55
CA TRP A 40 -0.40 -6.92 1.88
C TRP A 40 -0.51 -5.75 2.85
N ARG A 41 -0.07 -4.57 2.42
CA ARG A 41 -0.10 -3.33 3.20
C ARG A 41 -0.64 -2.20 2.33
N ALA A 42 -1.14 -1.16 3.00
CA ALA A 42 -1.40 0.12 2.35
C ALA A 42 -0.08 0.69 1.81
N GLY A 43 -0.06 1.02 0.53
CA GLY A 43 1.01 1.81 -0.08
C GLY A 43 0.93 3.28 0.33
N PRO A 44 1.87 4.11 -0.14
CA PRO A 44 1.87 5.53 0.16
C PRO A 44 0.61 6.21 -0.41
N CYS A 45 0.13 7.23 0.30
CA CYS A 45 -0.90 8.09 -0.26
C CYS A 45 -0.33 8.81 -1.50
N GLU A 46 -1.14 8.96 -2.55
CA GLU A 46 -0.76 9.64 -3.80
C GLU A 46 -1.45 11.01 -3.97
N ASN A 47 -2.25 11.43 -2.98
CA ASN A 47 -2.92 12.73 -3.02
C ASN A 47 -1.98 13.85 -2.54
N PRO A 48 -1.58 14.79 -3.42
CA PRO A 48 -0.66 15.87 -3.07
C PRO A 48 -1.19 16.83 -1.99
N ASP A 49 -2.51 16.94 -1.84
CA ASP A 49 -3.14 17.77 -0.81
C ASP A 49 -3.18 17.08 0.57
N CYS A 50 -2.75 15.82 0.67
CA CYS A 50 -2.75 15.07 1.92
C CYS A 50 -1.44 15.27 2.70
N ALA A 51 -1.53 15.54 4.00
CA ALA A 51 -0.35 15.64 4.88
C ALA A 51 0.51 14.36 4.88
N GLU A 52 -0.12 13.19 4.74
CA GLU A 52 0.58 11.89 4.66
C GLU A 52 1.39 11.74 3.36
N TYR A 53 0.97 12.38 2.26
CA TYR A 53 1.72 12.39 1.00
C TYR A 53 3.06 13.11 1.16
N ALA A 54 3.05 14.27 1.80
CA ALA A 54 4.26 15.03 2.07
C ALA A 54 5.26 14.25 2.95
N ALA A 55 4.75 13.56 3.98
CA ALA A 55 5.57 12.71 4.84
C ALA A 55 6.17 11.50 4.09
N ALA A 56 5.38 10.85 3.23
CA ALA A 56 5.84 9.71 2.42
C ALA A 56 6.90 10.14 1.39
N GLN A 57 6.72 11.29 0.74
CA GLN A 57 7.67 11.84 -0.23
C GLN A 57 9.02 12.18 0.41
N GLU A 58 9.01 12.81 1.59
CA GLU A 58 10.23 13.09 2.36
C GLU A 58 10.98 11.79 2.74
N GLN A 59 10.25 10.76 3.19
CA GLN A 59 10.85 9.46 3.53
C GLN A 59 11.47 8.76 2.32
N ASN A 60 10.78 8.76 1.18
CA ASN A 60 11.29 8.18 -0.06
C ASN A 60 12.56 8.93 -0.54
N SER A 61 12.53 10.26 -0.49
CA SER A 61 13.68 11.10 -0.86
C SER A 61 14.91 10.80 0.00
N ARG A 62 14.73 10.63 1.31
CA ARG A 62 15.82 10.22 2.23
C ARG A 62 16.34 8.83 1.93
N HIS A 63 15.46 7.88 1.62
CA HIS A 63 15.86 6.51 1.27
C HIS A 63 16.70 6.51 -0.02
N ARG A 64 16.28 7.27 -1.03
CA ARG A 64 17.00 7.41 -2.29
C ARG A 64 18.34 8.13 -2.15
N SER A 65 18.42 9.15 -1.30
CA SER A 65 19.68 9.86 -1.04
C SER A 65 20.72 9.01 -0.29
N ARG A 66 20.31 7.90 0.32
CA ARG A 66 21.20 6.98 1.05
C ARG A 66 21.75 5.85 0.17
N HIS A 67 21.30 5.73 -1.07
CA HIS A 67 21.73 4.75 -2.07
C HIS A 67 22.56 5.42 -3.16
#